data_AF-A0A9X3ZTF5-F1
#
_entry.id   AF-A0A9X3ZTF5-F1
#
_cell.length_a   1.000
_cell.length_b   1.000
_cell.length_c   1.000
_cell.angle_alpha   90.00
_cell.angle_beta   90.00
_cell.angle_gamma   90.00
#
_symmetry.space_group_name_H-M   'P 1'
#
loop_
_entity.id
_entity.type
_entity.pdbx_description
1 polymer ?
#
loop_
_entity_poly.entity_id
_entity_poly.type
_entity_poly.pdbx_seq_one_letter_code
_entity_poly.pdbx_strand_id
1 'polypeptide(L)'
;MTTPSDRCGYKGLDHTRYFAHGFITCPYGDGQKVLDSVLALPRHHAAYITAEKLDVQFYSAEATPILVKCNWEEPLPMDKMIPLAIAVPLILEKEVPCWTWSQVAETWESMRSYFLGAPHGARSSLFVSQETGQGIKKVWETLIYTGMFGPIKV
;
A
#
# COMPACT_ATOMS: atom_id res chain seq x y z
N MET A 1 5.07 -3.69 6.09
CA MET A 1 5.57 -4.17 4.78
C MET A 1 5.34 -3.04 3.79
N THR A 2 6.37 -2.56 3.10
CA THR A 2 6.29 -1.35 2.26
C THR A 2 6.26 -1.64 0.76
N THR A 3 6.42 -2.90 0.34
CA THR A 3 6.46 -3.31 -1.07
C THR A 3 5.69 -4.63 -1.31
N PRO A 4 5.09 -4.83 -2.50
CA PRO A 4 4.52 -6.10 -2.93
C PRO A 4 5.51 -7.27 -2.82
N SER A 5 5.07 -8.40 -2.29
CA SER A 5 5.84 -9.66 -2.18
C SER A 5 4.95 -10.82 -1.73
N ASP A 6 5.55 -12.01 -1.60
CA ASP A 6 4.85 -13.23 -1.17
C ASP A 6 4.12 -13.07 0.18
N ARG A 7 4.63 -12.27 1.12
CA ARG A 7 3.96 -12.10 2.43
C ARG A 7 2.70 -11.23 2.37
N CYS A 8 2.41 -10.57 1.25
CA CYS A 8 1.14 -9.90 0.99
C CYS A 8 0.36 -10.54 -0.18
N GLY A 9 0.70 -11.78 -0.53
CA GLY A 9 -0.10 -12.61 -1.44
C GLY A 9 0.39 -12.63 -2.89
N TYR A 10 1.31 -11.74 -3.29
CA TYR A 10 1.83 -11.71 -4.67
C TYR A 10 2.91 -12.76 -4.88
N LYS A 11 2.69 -13.71 -5.78
CA LYS A 11 3.63 -14.81 -6.05
C LYS A 11 4.28 -14.67 -7.42
N GLY A 12 5.56 -15.08 -7.49
CA GLY A 12 6.30 -15.09 -8.75
C GLY A 12 6.67 -13.70 -9.25
N LEU A 13 6.75 -12.70 -8.36
CA LEU A 13 7.29 -11.39 -8.70
C LEU A 13 8.78 -11.50 -8.99
N ASP A 14 9.22 -10.84 -10.05
CA ASP A 14 10.62 -10.73 -10.43
C ASP A 14 10.89 -9.42 -11.19
N HIS A 15 12.10 -8.88 -11.09
CA HIS A 15 12.52 -7.65 -11.77
C HIS A 15 11.49 -6.52 -11.69
N THR A 16 10.98 -6.25 -10.49
CA THR A 16 9.84 -5.36 -10.28
C THR A 16 10.23 -3.87 -10.26
N ARG A 17 9.38 -3.03 -10.87
CA ARG A 17 9.43 -1.57 -10.82
C ARG A 17 8.09 -1.01 -10.35
N TYR A 18 8.15 -0.14 -9.35
CA TYR A 18 6.98 0.42 -8.67
C TYR A 18 6.66 1.84 -9.17
N PHE A 19 5.38 2.19 -9.17
CA PHE A 19 4.88 3.55 -9.40
C PHE A 19 3.61 3.77 -8.57
N ALA A 20 3.07 4.99 -8.56
CA ALA A 20 1.84 5.25 -7.84
C ALA A 20 0.69 4.38 -8.38
N HIS A 21 -0.02 3.69 -7.48
CA HIS A 21 -1.18 2.84 -7.81
C HIS A 21 -0.87 1.60 -8.66
N GLY A 22 0.39 1.17 -8.74
CA GLY A 22 0.72 -0.06 -9.46
C GLY A 22 2.19 -0.40 -9.52
N PHE A 23 2.49 -1.49 -10.22
CA PHE A 23 3.85 -1.90 -10.52
C PHE A 23 3.89 -2.76 -11.78
N ILE A 24 5.07 -2.86 -12.37
CA ILE A 24 5.36 -3.81 -13.44
C ILE A 24 6.38 -4.81 -12.92
N THR A 25 6.15 -6.09 -13.18
CA THR A 25 7.06 -7.19 -12.87
C THR A 25 7.36 -7.97 -14.15
N CYS A 26 8.58 -8.50 -14.29
CA CYS A 26 9.00 -9.27 -15.46
C CYS A 26 9.52 -10.65 -15.04
N PRO A 27 8.64 -11.56 -14.59
CA PRO A 27 9.01 -12.95 -14.33
C PRO A 27 9.45 -13.68 -15.59
N TYR A 28 10.47 -14.52 -15.44
CA TYR A 28 10.80 -15.54 -16.45
C TYR A 28 9.67 -16.55 -16.59
N GLY A 29 9.42 -16.99 -17.82
CA GLY A 29 8.31 -17.88 -18.16
C GLY A 29 7.03 -17.12 -18.50
N ASP A 30 5.86 -17.76 -18.34
CA ASP A 30 4.57 -17.25 -18.80
C ASP A 30 3.92 -16.20 -17.87
N GLY A 31 4.49 -15.98 -16.68
CA GLY A 31 3.98 -15.07 -15.66
C GLY A 31 2.64 -15.46 -15.02
N GLN A 32 2.12 -16.67 -15.25
CA GLN A 32 0.78 -17.07 -14.78
C GLN A 32 0.65 -17.01 -13.24
N LYS A 33 1.74 -17.32 -12.52
CA LYS A 33 1.77 -17.23 -11.03
C LYS A 33 1.40 -15.84 -10.53
N VAL A 34 1.81 -14.78 -11.22
CA VAL A 34 1.48 -13.40 -10.84
C VAL A 34 0.00 -13.15 -11.05
N LEU A 35 -0.55 -13.53 -12.22
CA LEU A 35 -1.96 -13.37 -12.55
C LEU A 35 -2.87 -14.10 -11.55
N ASP A 36 -2.56 -15.37 -11.27
CA ASP A 36 -3.31 -16.20 -10.32
C ASP A 36 -3.25 -15.61 -8.92
N SER A 37 -2.08 -15.09 -8.51
CA SER A 37 -1.92 -14.47 -7.20
C SER A 37 -2.75 -13.20 -7.05
N VAL A 38 -2.86 -12.38 -8.11
CA VAL A 38 -3.69 -11.18 -8.11
C VAL A 38 -5.17 -11.52 -8.11
N LEU A 39 -5.59 -12.54 -8.89
CA LEU A 39 -6.97 -13.01 -8.90
C LEU A 39 -7.41 -13.56 -7.52
N ALA A 40 -6.48 -14.15 -6.77
CA ALA A 40 -6.73 -14.69 -5.44
C ALA A 40 -6.75 -13.63 -4.32
N LEU A 41 -6.40 -12.37 -4.62
CA LEU A 41 -6.43 -11.32 -3.60
C LEU A 41 -7.87 -11.05 -3.14
N PRO A 42 -8.10 -10.83 -1.84
CA PRO A 42 -9.43 -10.49 -1.36
C PRO A 42 -9.88 -9.15 -1.95
N ARG A 43 -11.15 -9.08 -2.34
CA ARG A 43 -11.77 -7.81 -2.74
C ARG A 43 -11.93 -6.90 -1.54
N HIS A 44 -11.71 -5.61 -1.77
CA HIS A 44 -11.97 -4.56 -0.80
C HIS A 44 -12.97 -3.55 -1.36
N HIS A 45 -13.81 -2.95 -0.52
CA HIS A 45 -14.81 -1.99 -0.96
C HIS A 45 -14.22 -0.63 -1.39
N ALA A 46 -12.96 -0.37 -1.04
CA ALA A 46 -12.27 0.87 -1.41
C ALA A 46 -11.50 0.74 -2.74
N ALA A 47 -11.05 -0.47 -3.08
CA ALA A 47 -10.21 -0.72 -4.24
C ALA A 47 -10.14 -2.21 -4.59
N TYR A 48 -9.87 -2.51 -5.85
CA TYR A 48 -9.57 -3.84 -6.35
C TYR A 48 -8.29 -3.83 -7.20
N ILE A 49 -7.61 -4.98 -7.26
CA ILE A 49 -6.33 -5.11 -7.95
C ILE A 49 -6.54 -5.94 -9.21
N THR A 50 -5.91 -5.51 -10.31
CA THR A 50 -5.95 -6.19 -11.60
C THR A 50 -4.53 -6.47 -12.08
N ALA A 51 -4.37 -7.49 -12.92
CA ALA A 51 -3.12 -7.78 -13.59
C ALA A 51 -3.36 -8.10 -15.06
N GLU A 52 -2.48 -7.62 -15.92
CA GLU A 52 -2.51 -7.88 -17.37
C GLU A 52 -1.09 -8.16 -17.90
N LYS A 53 -0.98 -9.09 -18.85
CA LYS A 53 0.25 -9.29 -19.63
C LYS A 53 0.38 -8.15 -20.62
N LEU A 54 1.58 -7.62 -20.78
CA LEU A 54 1.85 -6.57 -21.74
C LEU A 54 2.50 -7.15 -23.00
N ASP A 55 2.02 -6.71 -24.16
CA ASP A 55 2.62 -7.04 -25.46
C ASP A 55 3.78 -6.09 -25.79
N VAL A 56 4.77 -6.05 -24.90
CA VAL A 56 6.01 -5.30 -25.04
C VAL A 56 7.14 -6.07 -24.36
N GLN A 57 8.38 -5.87 -24.81
CA GLN A 57 9.55 -6.39 -24.11
C GLN A 57 10.18 -5.30 -23.24
N PHE A 58 10.36 -5.57 -21.95
CA PHE A 58 11.11 -4.69 -21.05
C PHE A 58 12.49 -5.27 -20.69
N TYR A 59 12.52 -6.31 -19.85
CA TYR A 59 13.76 -6.79 -19.26
C TYR A 59 14.53 -7.82 -20.13
N SER A 60 13.82 -8.85 -20.60
CA SER A 60 14.37 -9.94 -21.41
C SER A 60 13.30 -10.48 -22.35
N ALA A 61 13.71 -11.07 -23.48
CA ALA A 61 12.81 -11.76 -24.41
C ALA A 61 12.17 -13.02 -23.79
N GLU A 62 12.77 -13.58 -22.75
CA GLU A 62 12.26 -14.76 -22.02
C GLU A 62 11.43 -14.39 -20.77
N ALA A 63 11.28 -13.10 -20.49
CA ALA A 63 10.46 -12.60 -19.40
C ALA A 63 9.12 -12.10 -19.93
N THR A 64 8.04 -12.36 -19.20
CA THR A 64 6.69 -11.86 -19.51
C THR A 64 6.41 -10.63 -18.66
N PRO A 65 6.35 -9.41 -19.23
CA PRO A 65 5.98 -8.24 -18.46
C PRO A 65 4.51 -8.28 -18.05
N ILE A 66 4.27 -8.10 -16.76
CA ILE A 66 2.94 -8.05 -16.17
C ILE A 66 2.78 -6.72 -15.46
N LEU A 67 1.74 -6.00 -15.85
CA LEU A 67 1.28 -4.80 -15.18
C LEU A 67 0.27 -5.18 -14.11
N VAL A 68 0.53 -4.78 -12.87
CA VAL A 68 -0.40 -4.90 -11.75
C VAL A 68 -0.83 -3.50 -11.34
N LYS A 69 -2.15 -3.27 -11.28
CA LYS A 69 -2.75 -1.97 -10.97
C LYS A 69 -3.71 -2.09 -9.80
N CYS A 70 -3.65 -1.12 -8.89
CA CYS A 70 -4.69 -0.85 -7.91
C CYS A 70 -5.72 0.09 -8.55
N ASN A 71 -6.96 -0.36 -8.63
CA ASN A 71 -8.08 0.43 -9.13
C ASN A 71 -8.93 0.84 -7.93
N TRP A 72 -9.06 2.14 -7.73
CA TRP A 72 -9.92 2.71 -6.70
C TRP A 72 -11.38 2.62 -7.15
N GLU A 73 -12.26 2.17 -6.26
CA GLU A 73 -13.70 2.07 -6.55
C GLU A 73 -14.29 3.46 -6.81
N GLU A 74 -13.95 4.42 -5.95
CA GLU A 74 -14.26 5.82 -6.17
C GLU A 74 -13.11 6.51 -6.92
N PRO A 75 -13.40 7.32 -7.96
CA PRO A 75 -12.38 8.05 -8.68
C PRO A 75 -11.58 8.98 -7.75
N LEU A 76 -10.26 8.85 -7.79
CA LEU A 76 -9.37 9.79 -7.11
C LEU A 76 -9.49 11.20 -7.72
N PRO A 77 -9.20 12.26 -6.94
CA PRO A 77 -9.07 13.62 -7.44
C PRO A 77 -8.10 13.75 -8.62
N MET A 78 -8.09 14.92 -9.28
CA MET A 78 -7.27 15.14 -10.47
C MET A 78 -5.77 14.91 -10.24
N ASP A 79 -5.27 15.20 -9.04
CA ASP A 79 -3.88 14.99 -8.65
C ASP A 79 -3.53 13.52 -8.36
N LYS A 80 -4.52 12.61 -8.44
CA LYS A 80 -4.40 11.17 -8.16
C LYS A 80 -3.88 10.85 -6.76
N MET A 81 -4.01 11.78 -5.81
CA MET A 81 -3.69 11.52 -4.42
C MET A 81 -4.88 10.87 -3.70
N ILE A 82 -4.59 9.97 -2.77
CA ILE A 82 -5.58 9.29 -1.95
C ILE A 82 -6.14 10.31 -0.96
N PRO A 83 -7.46 10.59 -0.98
CA PRO A 83 -8.07 11.53 -0.06
C PRO A 83 -8.09 10.97 1.38
N LEU A 84 -8.11 11.87 2.36
CA LEU A 84 -8.20 11.51 3.78
C LEU A 84 -9.35 10.55 4.10
N ALA A 85 -10.50 10.75 3.46
CA ALA A 85 -11.70 9.94 3.62
C ALA A 85 -11.52 8.47 3.21
N ILE A 86 -10.51 8.16 2.39
CA ILE A 86 -10.15 6.79 2.01
C ILE A 86 -8.95 6.31 2.83
N ALA A 87 -7.93 7.14 3.00
CA ALA A 87 -6.70 6.74 3.68
C ALA A 87 -6.91 6.39 5.15
N VAL A 88 -7.70 7.19 5.90
CA VAL A 88 -7.90 6.96 7.34
C VAL A 88 -8.63 5.64 7.60
N PRO A 89 -9.79 5.33 6.98
CA PRO A 89 -10.45 4.05 7.20
C PRO A 89 -9.54 2.85 6.93
N LEU A 90 -8.80 2.85 5.82
CA LEU A 90 -7.86 1.75 5.48
C LEU A 90 -6.75 1.58 6.52
N ILE A 91 -6.21 2.69 7.04
CA ILE A 91 -5.21 2.66 8.12
C ILE A 91 -5.85 2.10 9.40
N LEU A 92 -7.05 2.55 9.76
CA LEU A 92 -7.73 2.10 10.98
C LEU A 92 -8.10 0.62 10.94
N GLU A 93 -8.60 0.13 9.80
CA GLU A 93 -8.88 -1.30 9.58
C GLU A 93 -7.64 -2.17 9.83
N LYS A 94 -6.45 -1.63 9.52
CA LYS A 94 -5.19 -2.35 9.71
C LYS A 94 -4.64 -2.22 11.13
N GLU A 95 -4.63 -1.02 11.69
CA GLU A 95 -3.87 -0.70 12.90
C GLU A 95 -4.69 -0.79 14.18
N VAL A 96 -6.00 -0.49 14.15
CA VAL A 96 -6.84 -0.58 15.36
C VAL A 96 -6.78 -1.98 15.96
N PRO A 97 -6.96 -3.10 15.21
CA PRO A 97 -6.93 -4.45 15.79
C PRO A 97 -5.66 -4.76 16.61
N CYS A 98 -4.55 -4.10 16.31
CA CYS A 98 -3.29 -4.25 17.02
C CYS A 98 -3.36 -3.93 18.51
N TRP A 99 -4.39 -3.20 18.98
CA TRP A 99 -4.58 -2.88 20.41
C TRP A 99 -4.63 -4.14 21.28
N THR A 100 -5.07 -5.27 20.73
CA THR A 100 -5.22 -6.53 21.46
C THR A 100 -3.90 -7.24 21.78
N TRP A 101 -2.79 -6.89 21.11
CA TRP A 101 -1.47 -7.50 21.34
C TRP A 101 -0.33 -6.49 21.49
N SER A 102 -0.59 -5.21 21.23
CA SER A 102 0.43 -4.16 21.35
C SER A 102 0.75 -3.89 22.82
N GLN A 103 2.03 -3.67 23.10
CA GLN A 103 2.53 -3.34 24.43
C GLN A 103 2.94 -1.87 24.54
N VAL A 104 3.10 -1.19 23.40
CA VAL A 104 3.50 0.21 23.30
C VAL A 104 2.78 0.88 22.15
N ALA A 105 2.57 2.19 22.29
CA ALA A 105 2.01 3.02 21.24
C ALA A 105 3.15 3.64 20.40
N GLU A 106 3.28 3.19 19.16
CA GLU A 106 4.26 3.70 18.20
C GLU A 106 3.90 5.14 17.77
N THR A 107 4.89 6.03 17.69
CA THR A 107 4.66 7.45 17.37
C THR A 107 4.48 7.67 15.86
N TRP A 108 4.06 8.88 15.47
CA TRP A 108 4.06 9.26 14.06
C TRP A 108 5.43 9.07 13.41
N GLU A 109 6.53 9.37 14.12
CA GLU A 109 7.87 9.31 13.51
C GLU A 109 8.29 7.87 13.19
N SER A 110 7.90 6.89 14.02
CA SER A 110 8.15 5.47 13.73
C SER A 110 7.17 4.88 12.72
N MET A 111 5.93 5.38 12.66
CA MET A 111 4.88 4.82 11.81
C MET A 111 4.71 5.48 10.44
N ARG A 112 5.17 6.73 10.25
CA ARG A 112 4.88 7.53 9.04
C ARG A 112 5.27 6.84 7.73
N SER A 113 6.34 6.04 7.71
CA SER A 113 6.77 5.33 6.50
C SER A 113 5.80 4.20 6.10
N TYR A 114 5.11 3.61 7.07
CA TYR A 114 4.07 2.62 6.83
C TYR A 114 2.76 3.25 6.35
N PHE A 115 2.42 4.43 6.87
CA PHE A 115 1.20 5.16 6.49
C PHE A 115 1.33 5.87 5.15
N LEU A 116 2.48 6.49 4.88
CA LEU A 116 2.71 7.30 3.69
C LEU A 116 3.25 6.48 2.51
N GLY A 117 3.73 5.26 2.76
CA GLY A 117 4.49 4.48 1.79
C GLY A 117 5.87 5.09 1.51
N ALA A 118 6.53 4.67 0.43
CA ALA A 118 7.83 5.21 0.02
C ALA A 118 7.86 5.53 -1.48
N PRO A 119 8.55 6.61 -1.91
CA PRO A 119 9.20 7.63 -1.08
C PRO A 119 8.19 8.56 -0.38
N HIS A 120 8.56 9.10 0.78
CA HIS A 120 7.72 10.02 1.54
C HIS A 120 8.54 11.15 2.17
N GLY A 121 7.89 12.31 2.35
CA GLY A 121 8.38 13.40 3.18
C GLY A 121 7.93 13.25 4.63
N ALA A 122 7.96 14.35 5.38
CA ALA A 122 7.52 14.34 6.78
C ALA A 122 6.00 14.11 6.93
N ARG A 123 5.20 14.55 5.95
CA ARG A 123 3.71 14.57 6.02
C ARG A 123 3.03 14.40 4.66
N SER A 124 3.75 13.96 3.63
CA SER A 124 3.23 13.77 2.28
C SER A 124 4.02 12.67 1.57
N SER A 125 3.49 12.14 0.48
CA SER A 125 4.18 11.18 -0.38
C SER A 125 3.66 11.26 -1.82
N LEU A 126 4.08 10.31 -2.66
CA LEU A 126 3.48 10.13 -3.98
C LEU A 126 2.01 9.69 -3.92
N PHE A 127 1.53 9.25 -2.75
CA PHE A 127 0.19 8.72 -2.56
C PHE A 127 -0.75 9.72 -1.87
N VAL A 128 -0.24 10.57 -0.98
CA VAL A 128 -1.08 11.49 -0.19
C VAL A 128 -0.52 12.89 -0.16
N SER A 129 -1.43 13.87 -0.20
CA SER A 129 -1.09 15.29 -0.06
C SER A 129 -0.61 15.62 1.35
N GLN A 130 0.01 16.79 1.51
CA GLN A 130 0.42 17.29 2.83
C GLN A 130 -0.77 17.45 3.78
N GLU A 131 -1.91 17.92 3.27
CA GLU A 131 -3.15 18.05 4.03
C GLU A 131 -3.64 16.68 4.52
N THR A 132 -3.68 15.69 3.62
CA THR A 132 -4.08 14.32 3.97
C THR A 132 -3.13 13.71 5.00
N GLY A 133 -1.81 13.82 4.80
CA GLY A 133 -0.84 13.28 5.76
C GLY A 133 -0.90 13.97 7.12
N GLN A 134 -1.17 15.28 7.18
CA GLN A 134 -1.41 15.98 8.43
C GLN A 134 -2.69 15.50 9.13
N GLY A 135 -3.74 15.20 8.37
CA GLY A 135 -4.98 14.59 8.88
C GLY A 135 -4.74 13.19 9.46
N ILE A 136 -4.03 12.32 8.74
CA ILE A 136 -3.65 10.98 9.21
C ILE A 136 -2.86 11.08 10.52
N LYS A 137 -1.84 11.97 10.56
CA LYS A 137 -1.04 12.19 11.77
C LYS A 137 -1.91 12.55 12.97
N LYS A 138 -2.84 13.49 12.81
CA LYS A 138 -3.73 13.92 13.90
C LYS A 138 -4.61 12.78 14.42
N VAL A 139 -5.15 11.95 13.52
CA VAL A 139 -5.94 10.78 13.91
C VAL A 139 -5.07 9.78 14.68
N TRP A 140 -3.88 9.45 14.16
CA TRP A 140 -2.96 8.51 14.81
C TRP A 140 -2.52 8.99 16.20
N GLU A 141 -2.14 10.26 16.32
CA GLU A 141 -1.78 10.87 17.61
C GLU A 141 -2.94 10.79 18.60
N THR A 142 -4.17 11.09 18.15
CA THR A 142 -5.37 10.95 19.00
C THR A 142 -5.52 9.53 19.52
N LEU A 143 -5.34 8.51 18.68
CA LEU A 143 -5.45 7.11 19.11
C LEU A 143 -4.40 6.74 20.14
N ILE A 144 -3.13 7.05 19.91
CA ILE A 144 -2.07 6.64 20.84
C ILE A 144 -2.19 7.35 22.20
N TYR A 145 -2.72 8.57 22.24
CA TYR A 145 -2.96 9.30 23.49
C TYR A 145 -4.13 8.76 24.31
N THR A 146 -4.99 7.89 23.76
CA THR A 146 -6.01 7.19 24.54
C THR A 146 -5.41 6.13 25.48
N GLY A 147 -4.16 5.71 25.23
CA GLY A 147 -3.53 4.60 25.92
C GLY A 147 -3.95 3.22 25.41
N MET A 148 -4.76 3.12 24.35
CA MET A 148 -5.29 1.84 23.85
C MET A 148 -4.22 0.83 23.40
N PHE A 149 -3.03 1.31 23.01
CA PHE A 149 -1.90 0.46 22.59
C PHE A 149 -0.84 0.29 23.70
N GLY A 150 -1.09 0.81 24.90
CA GLY A 150 -0.11 0.88 26.00
C GLY A 150 0.64 2.23 26.06
N PRO A 151 1.73 2.32 26.85
CA PRO A 151 2.53 3.54 26.97
C PRO A 151 3.15 3.96 25.64
N ILE A 152 3.33 5.26 25.44
CA ILE A 152 3.96 5.81 24.24
C ILE A 152 5.42 5.36 24.20
N LYS A 153 5.86 4.85 23.05
CA LYS A 153 7.25 4.49 22.79
C LYS A 153 8.08 5.76 22.60
N VAL A 154 8.86 6.10 23.62
CA VAL A 154 9.81 7.22 23.62
C VAL A 154 11.11 6.82 22.95
#